data_AF-A0A9D7RHG2-F1
#
_entry.id   AF-A0A9D7RHG2-F1
#
_cell.length_a   1.000
_cell.length_b   1.000
_cell.length_c   1.000
_cell.angle_alpha   90.00
_cell.angle_beta   90.00
_cell.angle_gamma   90.00
#
_symmetry.space_group_name_H-M   'P 1'
#
loop_
_entity.id
_entity.type
_entity.pdbx_description
1 polymer ?
#
loop_
_entity_poly.entity_id
_entity_poly.type
_entity_poly.pdbx_seq_one_letter_code
_entity_poly.pdbx_strand_id
1 'polypeptide(L)'
;MASSEEQYADNFVGMKIQPFRIEDEARKMPMSKFVVAEPFSAHAVQDGNLITGQQQNSGAAAAHLVIQQLEKGKARYPTYVLVHGAWSDESAWGFVRNQSQTPMWSW
;
A
#
# COMPACT_ATOMS: atom_id res chain seq x y z
N MET A 1 14.51 1.70 -4.34
CA MET A 1 15.36 2.89 -4.15
C MET A 1 15.86 3.32 -5.52
N ALA A 2 16.21 4.59 -5.66
CA ALA A 2 16.72 5.13 -6.93
C ALA A 2 18.18 4.74 -7.13
N SER A 3 18.65 4.69 -8.38
CA SER A 3 20.06 4.36 -8.67
C SER A 3 21.04 5.32 -7.98
N SER A 4 20.66 6.59 -7.77
CA SER A 4 21.49 7.58 -7.08
C SER A 4 21.68 7.32 -5.58
N GLU A 5 20.61 6.95 -4.87
CA GLU A 5 20.65 6.59 -3.44
C GLU A 5 21.48 5.32 -3.21
N GLU A 6 21.32 4.37 -4.12
CA GLU A 6 22.06 3.12 -4.11
C GLU A 6 23.55 3.33 -4.46
N GLN A 7 23.88 4.25 -5.36
CA GLN A 7 25.26 4.64 -5.63
C GLN A 7 25.92 5.34 -4.44
N TYR A 8 25.16 6.15 -3.69
CA TYR A 8 25.64 6.77 -2.46
C TYR A 8 26.03 5.70 -1.42
N ALA A 9 25.18 4.68 -1.25
CA ALA A 9 25.46 3.57 -0.33
C ALA A 9 26.69 2.75 -0.77
N ASP A 10 26.82 2.45 -2.06
CA ASP A 10 27.99 1.72 -2.58
C ASP A 10 29.29 2.51 -2.37
N ASN A 11 29.27 3.83 -2.62
CA ASN A 11 30.42 4.70 -2.40
C ASN A 11 30.82 4.77 -0.92
N PHE A 12 29.83 4.75 -0.02
CA PHE A 12 30.06 4.75 1.42
C PHE A 12 30.71 3.45 1.91
N VAL A 13 30.28 2.30 1.36
CA VAL A 13 30.79 0.98 1.75
C VAL A 13 32.02 0.57 0.93
N GLY A 14 32.30 1.23 -0.18
CA GLY A 14 33.43 0.93 -1.07
C GLY A 14 33.23 -0.32 -1.94
N MET A 15 32.01 -0.85 -2.01
CA MET A 15 31.66 -2.01 -2.84
C MET A 15 30.19 -1.96 -3.26
N LYS A 16 29.85 -2.69 -4.32
CA LYS A 16 28.46 -2.82 -4.77
C LYS A 16 27.66 -3.70 -3.80
N ILE A 17 26.64 -3.14 -3.16
CA ILE A 17 25.82 -3.84 -2.16
C ILE A 17 24.73 -4.69 -2.83
N GLN A 18 24.03 -4.11 -3.81
CA GLN A 18 22.93 -4.77 -4.51
C GLN A 18 23.41 -5.40 -5.82
N PRO A 19 23.01 -6.65 -6.14
CA PRO A 19 23.46 -7.31 -7.36
C PRO A 19 22.99 -6.59 -8.65
N PHE A 20 21.84 -5.91 -8.59
CA PHE A 20 21.25 -5.14 -9.69
C PHE A 20 20.58 -3.86 -9.17
N ARG A 21 20.25 -2.93 -10.08
CA ARG A 21 19.50 -1.70 -9.78
C ARG A 21 18.05 -1.86 -10.21
N ILE A 22 17.10 -1.54 -9.33
CA ILE A 22 15.68 -1.66 -9.64
C ILE A 22 15.27 -0.73 -10.79
N GLU A 23 15.84 0.49 -10.84
CA GLU A 23 15.56 1.45 -11.91
C GLU A 23 15.95 0.91 -13.29
N ASP A 24 17.15 0.32 -13.40
CA ASP A 24 17.64 -0.24 -14.66
C ASP A 24 16.74 -1.38 -15.14
N GLU A 25 16.31 -2.25 -14.24
CA GLU A 25 15.39 -3.35 -14.58
C GLU A 25 14.00 -2.82 -14.94
N ALA A 26 13.48 -1.83 -14.22
CA ALA A 26 12.18 -1.24 -14.51
C ALA A 26 12.15 -0.57 -15.90
N ARG A 27 13.24 0.08 -16.32
CA ARG A 27 13.36 0.71 -17.64
C ARG A 27 13.40 -0.28 -18.80
N LYS A 28 13.81 -1.53 -18.57
CA LYS A 28 13.78 -2.59 -19.59
C LYS A 28 12.38 -3.14 -19.84
N MET A 29 11.44 -2.90 -18.92
CA MET A 29 10.07 -3.40 -19.01
C MET A 29 9.21 -2.43 -19.82
N PRO A 30 8.72 -2.80 -21.03
CA PRO A 30 8.06 -1.85 -21.94
C PRO A 30 6.72 -1.30 -21.43
N MET A 31 6.10 -2.00 -20.48
CA MET A 31 4.81 -1.61 -19.87
C MET A 31 4.99 -1.07 -18.44
N SER A 32 6.22 -0.72 -18.05
CA SER A 32 6.53 -0.12 -16.75
C SER A 32 6.97 1.33 -16.93
N LYS A 33 6.69 2.15 -15.92
CA LYS A 33 7.19 3.51 -15.82
C LYS A 33 7.88 3.69 -14.48
N PHE A 34 9.19 3.88 -14.49
CA PHE A 34 9.93 4.25 -13.30
C PHE A 34 9.72 5.74 -12.98
N VAL A 35 9.37 6.04 -11.73
CA VAL A 35 9.13 7.40 -11.23
C VAL A 35 9.87 7.56 -9.90
N VAL A 36 10.53 8.70 -9.72
CA VAL A 36 11.40 8.98 -8.58
C VAL A 36 11.32 10.47 -8.23
N ALA A 37 11.45 10.80 -6.95
CA ALA A 37 11.58 12.17 -6.44
C ALA A 37 12.97 12.38 -5.81
N GLU A 38 13.17 13.52 -5.15
CA GLU A 38 14.43 13.84 -4.49
C GLU A 38 14.89 12.72 -3.54
N PRO A 39 16.19 12.38 -3.51
CA PRO A 39 16.73 11.36 -2.62
C PRO A 39 16.34 11.59 -1.16
N PHE A 40 16.08 10.50 -0.43
CA PHE A 40 15.71 10.52 0.99
C PHE A 40 14.40 11.28 1.32
N SER A 41 13.69 11.81 0.33
CA SER A 41 12.37 12.42 0.53
C SER A 41 11.27 11.36 0.48
N ALA A 42 10.19 11.58 1.23
CA ALA A 42 9.04 10.69 1.18
C ALA A 42 8.36 10.77 -0.19
N HIS A 43 8.25 9.64 -0.90
CA HIS A 43 7.62 9.58 -2.21
C HIS A 43 6.94 8.23 -2.43
N ALA A 44 5.65 8.27 -2.76
CA ALA A 44 4.84 7.10 -3.07
C ALA A 44 3.99 7.35 -4.31
N VAL A 45 3.78 6.31 -5.10
CA VAL A 45 3.02 6.35 -6.36
C VAL A 45 1.94 5.27 -6.32
N GLN A 46 0.80 5.59 -6.91
CA GLN A 46 -0.29 4.65 -7.12
C GLN A 46 -0.63 4.55 -8.61
N ASP A 47 -0.62 3.33 -9.15
CA ASP A 47 -1.15 2.99 -10.46
C ASP A 47 -2.21 1.89 -10.31
N GLY A 48 -3.48 2.27 -10.36
CA GLY A 48 -4.60 1.37 -10.05
C GLY A 48 -4.47 0.77 -8.65
N ASN A 49 -4.24 -0.55 -8.58
CA ASN A 49 -4.04 -1.30 -7.32
C ASN A 49 -2.55 -1.47 -6.95
N LEU A 50 -1.61 -1.08 -7.82
CA LEU A 50 -0.19 -1.13 -7.53
C LEU A 50 0.23 0.14 -6.80
N ILE A 51 0.68 -0.01 -5.56
CA ILE A 51 1.17 1.10 -4.74
C ILE A 51 2.64 0.82 -4.41
N THR A 52 3.51 1.78 -4.67
CA THR A 52 4.95 1.68 -4.42
C THR A 52 5.45 2.88 -3.62
N GLY A 53 6.53 2.68 -2.86
CA GLY A 53 7.27 3.73 -2.16
C GLY A 53 8.74 3.68 -2.56
N GLN A 54 9.39 4.83 -2.69
CA GLN A 54 10.76 4.92 -3.21
C GLN A 54 11.79 4.26 -2.28
N GLN A 55 11.72 4.61 -0.99
CA GLN A 55 12.68 4.23 0.04
C GLN A 55 12.04 4.30 1.44
N GLN A 56 12.80 3.97 2.49
CA GLN A 56 12.30 3.78 3.87
C GLN A 56 11.48 4.97 4.41
N ASN A 57 11.87 6.22 4.12
CA ASN A 57 11.14 7.41 4.57
C ASN A 57 9.78 7.59 3.85
N SER A 58 9.48 6.75 2.86
CA SER A 58 8.21 6.76 2.12
C SER A 58 7.16 5.82 2.71
N GLY A 59 7.47 5.07 3.77
CA GLY A 59 6.57 4.06 4.35
C GLY A 59 5.21 4.62 4.76
N ALA A 60 5.19 5.76 5.45
CA ALA A 60 3.95 6.42 5.86
C ALA A 60 3.12 6.93 4.67
N ALA A 61 3.77 7.42 3.61
CA ALA A 61 3.09 7.88 2.41
C ALA A 61 2.45 6.71 1.64
N ALA A 62 3.18 5.60 1.48
CA ALA A 62 2.66 4.39 0.85
C ALA A 62 1.49 3.80 1.66
N ALA A 63 1.60 3.74 2.99
CA ALA A 63 0.55 3.24 3.87
C ALA A 63 -0.75 4.06 3.75
N HIS A 64 -0.65 5.39 3.66
CA HIS A 64 -1.82 6.25 3.42
C HIS A 64 -2.55 5.89 2.13
N LEU A 65 -1.82 5.67 1.03
CA LEU A 65 -2.42 5.28 -0.26
C LEU A 65 -3.08 3.91 -0.18
N VAL A 66 -2.47 2.96 0.54
CA VAL A 66 -3.05 1.62 0.76
C VAL A 66 -4.39 1.71 1.49
N ILE A 67 -4.43 2.48 2.58
CA ILE A 67 -5.67 2.69 3.35
C ILE A 67 -6.75 3.30 2.42
N GLN A 68 -6.41 4.38 1.71
CA GLN A 68 -7.35 5.01 0.78
C GLN A 68 -7.87 4.04 -0.29
N GLN A 69 -7.02 3.15 -0.80
CA GLN A 69 -7.44 2.17 -1.80
C GLN A 69 -8.35 1.09 -1.22
N LEU A 70 -8.08 0.62 0.00
CA LEU A 70 -8.93 -0.34 0.71
C LEU A 70 -10.29 0.25 1.08
N GLU A 71 -10.33 1.54 1.47
CA GLU A 71 -11.56 2.27 1.74
C GLU A 71 -12.49 2.31 0.52
N LYS A 72 -11.96 2.58 -0.68
CA LYS A 72 -12.74 2.50 -1.94
C LYS A 72 -13.30 1.10 -2.19
N GLY A 73 -12.59 0.07 -1.71
CA GLY A 73 -12.96 -1.33 -1.85
C GLY A 73 -13.90 -1.85 -0.76
N LYS A 74 -14.22 -1.09 0.30
CA LYS A 74 -15.00 -1.60 1.45
C LYS A 74 -16.32 -2.25 1.07
N ALA A 75 -17.03 -1.72 0.08
CA ALA A 75 -18.29 -2.31 -0.39
C ALA A 75 -18.11 -3.72 -1.02
N ARG A 76 -16.91 -4.06 -1.47
CA ARG A 76 -16.55 -5.36 -2.04
C ARG A 76 -16.09 -6.39 -0.99
N TYR A 77 -15.77 -5.94 0.21
CA TYR A 77 -15.27 -6.79 1.29
C TYR A 77 -16.26 -6.78 2.47
N PRO A 78 -17.31 -7.64 2.44
CA PRO A 78 -18.16 -7.80 3.61
C PRO A 78 -17.32 -8.30 4.79
N THR A 79 -17.22 -7.48 5.82
CA THR A 79 -16.59 -7.86 7.09
C THR A 79 -17.54 -8.79 7.84
N TYR A 80 -17.14 -10.04 8.04
CA TYR A 80 -17.88 -11.00 8.85
C TYR A 80 -17.41 -10.90 10.30
N VAL A 81 -18.34 -10.61 11.21
CA VAL A 81 -18.09 -10.70 12.65
C VAL A 81 -18.61 -12.05 13.13
N LEU A 82 -17.69 -12.93 13.54
CA LEU A 82 -18.05 -14.19 14.19
C LEU A 82 -18.35 -13.91 15.66
N VAL A 83 -19.62 -14.03 16.05
CA VAL A 83 -20.03 -13.94 17.45
C VAL A 83 -20.24 -15.36 17.97
N HIS A 84 -19.30 -15.89 18.76
CA HIS A 84 -19.53 -17.13 19.49
C HIS A 84 -20.32 -16.83 20.78
N GLY A 85 -21.64 -16.96 20.70
CA GLY A 85 -22.49 -17.14 21.87
C GLY A 85 -22.54 -18.62 22.23
N ALA A 86 -22.26 -18.98 23.48
CA ALA A 86 -22.24 -20.37 23.95
C ALA A 86 -23.59 -21.11 23.86
N TRP A 87 -24.66 -20.47 23.35
CA TRP A 87 -26.00 -21.02 23.18
C TRP A 87 -26.74 -20.33 22.02
N SER A 88 -26.12 -20.25 20.85
CA SER A 88 -26.76 -19.76 19.63
C SER A 88 -27.03 -20.93 18.69
N ASP A 89 -28.28 -21.17 18.34
CA ASP A 89 -28.68 -22.10 17.30
C ASP A 89 -28.11 -21.65 15.93
N GLU A 90 -28.05 -22.58 14.97
CA GLU A 90 -27.50 -22.33 13.63
C GLU A 90 -28.27 -21.27 12.81
N SER A 91 -29.33 -20.68 13.36
CA SER A 91 -30.05 -19.57 12.72
C SER A 91 -29.41 -18.21 13.00
N ALA A 92 -28.54 -18.08 14.00
CA ALA A 92 -27.87 -16.83 14.36
C ALA A 92 -26.48 -16.61 13.73
N TRP A 93 -26.05 -17.47 12.80
CA TRP A 93 -24.91 -17.21 11.88
C TRP A 93 -25.21 -16.09 10.86
N GLY A 94 -26.32 -15.36 11.05
CA GLY A 94 -26.79 -14.29 10.18
C GLY A 94 -25.93 -13.04 10.22
N PHE A 95 -25.09 -12.90 9.19
CA PHE A 95 -24.64 -11.66 8.56
C PHE A 95 -24.95 -10.35 9.31
N VAL A 96 -24.06 -9.93 10.22
CA VAL A 96 -24.07 -8.56 10.72
C VAL A 96 -23.49 -7.65 9.63
N ARG A 97 -24.35 -7.04 8.81
CA ARG A 97 -23.95 -5.90 7.98
C ARG A 97 -23.60 -4.75 8.91
N ASN A 98 -22.36 -4.27 8.85
CA ASN A 98 -21.94 -3.09 9.58
C ASN A 98 -22.71 -1.86 9.05
N GLN A 99 -23.87 -1.56 9.62
CA GLN A 99 -24.58 -0.30 9.44
C GLN A 99 -23.86 0.78 10.26
N SER A 100 -22.75 1.29 9.76
CA SER A 100 -22.16 2.51 10.29
C SER A 100 -21.52 3.33 9.18
N GLN A 101 -22.35 4.13 8.50
CA GLN A 101 -22.09 5.52 8.11
C GLN A 101 -23.30 6.04 7.33
N THR A 102 -24.36 6.40 8.06
CA THR A 102 -25.31 7.39 7.55
C THR A 102 -24.72 8.75 7.95
N PRO A 103 -24.35 9.65 7.01
CA PRO A 103 -24.05 11.02 7.40
C PRO A 103 -25.35 11.64 7.92
N MET A 104 -25.36 11.99 9.20
CA MET A 104 -26.46 12.69 9.84
C MET A 104 -26.35 14.17 9.48
N TRP A 105 -26.80 14.55 8.30
CA TRP A 105 -27.18 15.93 7.99
C TRP A 105 -28.39 15.91 7.06
N SER A 106 -29.55 16.30 7.59
CA SER A 106 -30.70 16.72 6.80
C SER A 106 -31.04 18.18 7.13
N TRP A 107 -31.44 18.88 6.07
CA TRP A 107 -31.79 20.31 5.89
C TRP A 107 -30.62 21.27 5.64
#